data_AF-A0A6N9HDD1-F1
#
_entry.id   AF-A0A6N9HDD1-F1
#
_cell.length_a   1.000
_cell.length_b   1.000
_cell.length_c   1.000
_cell.angle_alpha   90.00
_cell.angle_beta   90.00
_cell.angle_gamma   90.00
#
_symmetry.space_group_name_H-M   'P 1'
#
loop_
_entity.id
_entity.type
_entity.pdbx_description
1 polymer ?
#
loop_
_entity_poly.entity_id
_entity_poly.type
_entity_poly.pdbx_seq_one_letter_code
_entity_poly.pdbx_strand_id
1 'polypeptide(L)'
;MNFALIHSTVCRDLLEEGDLDDAVRYCMAQGIEPPVPTCAEQSPDYEHCVALAKETLCDYGWWEKRLKVRDARSRLQASRERRAAPEAAGRN
;
A
#
# COMPACT_ATOMS: atom_id res chain seq x y z
N MET A 1 0.63 -0.04 18.02
CA MET A 1 -0.49 -0.44 17.13
C MET A 1 0.12 -1.17 15.95
N ASN A 2 -0.26 -2.42 15.70
CA ASN A 2 0.40 -3.25 14.70
C ASN A 2 -0.27 -3.00 13.33
N PHE A 3 0.22 -1.98 12.60
CA PHE A 3 -0.39 -1.50 11.35
C PHE A 3 -0.52 -2.60 10.30
N ALA A 4 0.47 -3.49 10.19
CA ALA A 4 0.43 -4.61 9.25
C ALA A 4 -0.77 -5.54 9.51
N LEU A 5 -1.04 -5.85 10.78
CA LEU A 5 -2.19 -6.68 11.17
C LEU A 5 -3.53 -6.00 10.87
N ILE A 6 -3.61 -4.68 11.05
CA ILE A 6 -4.82 -3.92 10.74
C ILE A 6 -5.10 -3.97 9.24
N HIS A 7 -4.09 -3.66 8.41
CA HIS A 7 -4.27 -3.66 6.96
C HIS A 7 -4.54 -5.05 6.39
N SER A 8 -3.88 -6.10 6.90
CA SER A 8 -4.16 -7.48 6.49
C SER A 8 -5.58 -7.91 6.83
N THR A 9 -6.13 -7.43 7.96
CA THR A 9 -7.51 -7.72 8.36
C THR A 9 -8.50 -6.98 7.46
N VAL A 10 -8.31 -5.68 7.24
CA VAL A 10 -9.18 -4.88 6.36
C VAL A 10 -9.23 -5.45 4.95
N CYS A 11 -8.08 -5.84 4.38
CA CYS A 11 -8.06 -6.48 3.07
C CYS A 11 -8.76 -7.83 3.06
N ARG A 12 -8.73 -8.58 4.18
CA ARG A 12 -9.47 -9.84 4.29
C ARG A 12 -10.98 -9.58 4.24
N ASP A 13 -11.48 -8.64 5.04
CA ASP A 13 -12.90 -8.27 5.05
C ASP A 13 -13.38 -7.86 3.65
N LEU A 14 -12.66 -6.94 2.98
CA LEU A 14 -13.00 -6.49 1.62
C LEU A 14 -13.02 -7.64 0.59
N LEU A 15 -12.07 -8.57 0.69
CA LEU A 15 -12.00 -9.73 -0.21
C LEU A 15 -13.00 -10.85 0.16
N GLU A 16 -13.50 -10.88 1.39
CA GLU A 16 -14.61 -11.74 1.81
C GLU A 16 -15.96 -11.20 1.31
N GLU A 17 -16.12 -9.88 1.21
CA GLU A 17 -17.28 -9.22 0.60
C GLU A 17 -17.29 -9.32 -0.94
N GLY A 18 -16.15 -9.66 -1.55
CA GLY A 18 -16.01 -9.86 -2.99
C GLY A 18 -15.51 -8.62 -3.73
N ASP A 19 -15.14 -7.56 -3.01
CA ASP A 19 -14.75 -6.27 -3.55
C ASP A 19 -13.23 -6.18 -3.76
N LEU A 20 -12.73 -6.85 -4.81
CA LEU A 20 -11.31 -6.79 -5.18
C LEU A 20 -10.84 -5.35 -5.47
N ASP A 21 -11.68 -4.56 -6.15
CA ASP A 21 -11.34 -3.18 -6.52
C ASP A 21 -11.13 -2.31 -5.28
N ASP A 22 -12.00 -2.45 -4.27
CA ASP A 22 -11.87 -1.71 -3.02
C ASP A 22 -10.66 -2.16 -2.20
N ALA A 23 -10.35 -3.45 -2.17
CA ALA A 23 -9.12 -3.94 -1.54
C ALA A 23 -7.86 -3.34 -2.19
N VAL A 24 -7.84 -3.25 -3.52
CA VAL A 24 -6.73 -2.66 -4.28
C VAL A 24 -6.65 -1.14 -4.08
N ARG A 25 -7.79 -0.43 -4.11
CA ARG A 25 -7.87 1.01 -3.84
C ARG A 25 -7.43 1.34 -2.42
N TYR A 26 -7.79 0.51 -1.45
CA TYR A 26 -7.34 0.64 -0.07
C TYR A 26 -5.81 0.58 0.02
N CYS A 27 -5.17 -0.39 -0.66
CA CYS A 27 -3.71 -0.50 -0.70
C CYS A 27 -3.05 0.76 -1.28
N MET A 28 -3.57 1.23 -2.43
CA MET A 28 -3.07 2.44 -3.08
C MET A 28 -3.22 3.68 -2.19
N ALA A 29 -4.33 3.80 -1.45
CA ALA A 29 -4.55 4.90 -0.50
C ALA A 29 -3.53 4.91 0.65
N GLN A 30 -2.95 3.75 1.02
CA GLN A 30 -1.86 3.65 1.98
C GLN A 30 -0.47 3.96 1.38
N GLY A 31 -0.42 4.28 0.07
CA GLY A 31 0.81 4.49 -0.68
C GLY A 31 1.56 3.19 -0.97
N ILE A 32 0.85 2.06 -0.98
CA ILE A 32 1.41 0.73 -1.28
C ILE A 32 0.82 0.25 -2.60
N GLU A 33 1.69 -0.10 -3.53
CA GLU A 33 1.30 -0.68 -4.80
C GLU A 33 1.20 -2.20 -4.64
N PRO A 34 -0.02 -2.78 -4.68
CA PRO A 34 -0.20 -4.21 -4.55
C PRO A 34 0.33 -4.92 -5.81
N PRO A 35 0.88 -6.14 -5.70
CA PRO A 35 1.33 -6.92 -6.86
C PRO A 35 0.16 -7.53 -7.65
N VAL A 36 -1.08 -7.31 -7.22
CA VAL A 36 -2.26 -7.73 -7.94
C VAL A 36 -2.71 -6.63 -8.91
N PRO A 37 -2.93 -6.95 -10.20
CA PRO A 37 -3.52 -6.02 -11.13
C PRO A 37 -4.99 -5.76 -10.78
N THR A 38 -5.49 -4.57 -11.13
CA THR A 38 -6.93 -4.28 -11.14
C THR A 38 -7.58 -5.13 -12.22
N CYS A 39 -8.18 -6.26 -11.83
CA CYS A 39 -8.91 -7.13 -12.73
C CYS A 39 -10.39 -6.72 -12.72
N ALA A 40 -10.97 -6.53 -13.90
CA ALA A 40 -12.40 -6.32 -14.01
C ALA A 40 -13.16 -7.58 -13.58
N GLU A 41 -14.27 -7.42 -12.87
CA GLU A 41 -15.13 -8.51 -12.40
C GLU A 41 -15.60 -9.42 -13.55
N GLN A 42 -15.74 -8.87 -14.74
CA GLN A 42 -16.16 -9.58 -15.95
C GLN A 42 -15.02 -10.33 -16.67
N SER A 43 -13.78 -10.20 -16.18
CA SER A 43 -12.63 -10.87 -16.78
C SER A 43 -12.62 -12.34 -16.38
N PRO A 44 -12.28 -13.27 -17.29
CA PRO A 44 -12.13 -14.69 -16.93
C PRO A 44 -11.04 -14.91 -15.87
N ASP A 45 -10.11 -13.97 -15.73
CA ASP A 45 -9.03 -14.01 -14.73
C ASP A 45 -9.45 -13.46 -13.35
N TYR A 46 -10.70 -13.00 -13.17
CA TYR A 46 -11.13 -12.34 -11.92
C TYR A 46 -10.92 -13.23 -10.70
N GLU A 47 -11.35 -14.50 -10.76
CA GLU A 47 -11.15 -15.45 -9.66
C GLU A 47 -9.67 -15.66 -9.33
N HIS A 48 -8.80 -15.66 -10.35
CA HIS A 48 -7.35 -15.78 -10.16
C HIS A 48 -6.79 -14.53 -9.46
N CYS A 49 -7.25 -13.34 -9.86
CA CYS A 49 -6.84 -12.09 -9.23
C CYS A 49 -7.31 -12.00 -7.78
N VAL A 50 -8.54 -12.45 -7.48
CA VAL A 50 -9.06 -12.54 -6.11
C VAL A 50 -8.23 -13.52 -5.27
N ALA A 51 -7.89 -14.69 -5.81
CA ALA A 51 -7.07 -15.66 -5.11
C ALA A 51 -5.67 -15.11 -4.78
N LEU A 52 -5.01 -14.46 -5.76
CA LEU A 52 -3.71 -13.83 -5.56
C LEU A 52 -3.77 -12.67 -4.57
N ALA A 53 -4.88 -11.90 -4.59
CA ALA A 53 -5.12 -10.82 -3.65
C ALA A 53 -5.33 -11.36 -2.24
N LYS A 54 -6.07 -12.46 -2.07
CA LYS A 54 -6.24 -13.11 -0.75
C LYS A 54 -4.91 -13.65 -0.22
N GLU A 55 -4.09 -14.28 -1.06
CA GLU A 55 -2.79 -14.78 -0.64
C GLU A 55 -1.85 -13.65 -0.22
N THR A 56 -1.86 -12.53 -0.95
CA THR A 56 -0.88 -11.45 -0.75
C THR A 56 -1.36 -10.37 0.22
N LEU A 57 -2.56 -9.84 0.03
CA LEU A 57 -3.09 -8.72 0.81
C LEU A 57 -3.56 -9.14 2.20
N CYS A 58 -3.84 -10.42 2.43
CA CYS A 58 -4.10 -10.94 3.78
C CYS A 58 -2.80 -11.37 4.48
N ASP A 59 -1.65 -11.37 3.80
CA ASP A 59 -0.37 -11.76 4.41
C ASP A 59 0.21 -10.62 5.25
N TYR A 60 0.35 -10.89 6.55
CA TYR A 60 0.94 -9.96 7.51
C TYR A 60 2.39 -9.62 7.15
N GLY A 61 3.19 -10.61 6.73
CA GLY A 61 4.61 -10.43 6.45
C GLY A 61 4.86 -9.51 5.25
N TRP A 62 3.99 -9.58 4.25
CA TRP A 62 3.97 -8.72 3.08
C TRP A 62 3.69 -7.27 3.49
N TRP A 63 2.63 -7.04 4.28
CA TRP A 63 2.31 -5.70 4.79
C TRP A 63 3.44 -5.11 5.64
N GLU A 64 4.03 -5.91 6.52
CA GLU A 64 5.13 -5.45 7.37
C GLU A 64 6.33 -4.96 6.55
N LYS A 65 6.70 -5.71 5.49
CA LYS A 65 7.77 -5.31 4.56
C LYS A 65 7.42 -4.04 3.80
N ARG A 66 6.20 -3.95 3.24
CA ARG A 66 5.78 -2.81 2.42
C ARG A 66 5.68 -1.52 3.23
N LEU A 67 5.14 -1.58 4.44
CA LEU A 67 5.07 -0.44 5.36
C LEU A 67 6.48 0.03 5.76
N LYS A 68 7.41 -0.89 6.07
CA LYS A 68 8.81 -0.53 6.35
C LYS A 68 9.47 0.20 5.18
N VAL A 69 9.27 -0.30 3.95
CA VAL A 69 9.82 0.34 2.74
C VAL A 69 9.20 1.72 2.52
N ARG A 70 7.87 1.86 2.70
CA ARG A 70 7.17 3.14 2.60
C ARG A 70 7.72 4.15 3.61
N ASP A 71 7.84 3.74 4.87
CA ASP A 71 8.37 4.59 5.94
C ASP A 71 9.83 5.00 5.68
N ALA A 72 10.66 4.08 5.20
CA ALA A 72 12.04 4.40 4.79
C ALA A 72 12.07 5.42 3.64
N ARG A 73 11.21 5.27 2.63
CA ARG A 73 11.10 6.21 1.50
C ARG A 73 10.64 7.59 1.96
N SER A 74 9.65 7.66 2.85
CA SER A 74 9.15 8.93 3.42
C SER A 74 10.24 9.66 4.20
N ARG A 75 11.03 8.94 5.01
CA ARG A 75 12.17 9.52 5.76
C ARG A 75 13.27 10.03 4.83
N LEU A 76 13.52 9.34 3.71
CA LEU A 76 14.49 9.79 2.70
C LEU A 76 14.01 11.04 1.95
N GLN A 77 12.72 11.13 1.62
CA GLN A 77 12.16 12.35 1.01
C GLN A 77 12.23 13.53 1.97
N ALA A 78 11.77 13.36 3.21
CA ALA A 78 11.81 14.41 4.23
C ALA A 78 13.23 14.90 4.55
N SER A 79 14.25 14.03 4.45
CA SER A 79 15.65 14.45 4.63
C SER A 79 16.23 15.18 3.41
N ARG A 80 15.78 14.86 2.19
CA ARG A 80 16.16 15.62 0.97
C ARG A 80 15.53 17.00 0.95
N GLU A 81 14.27 17.13 1.34
CA GLU A 81 13.57 18.42 1.41
C GLU A 81 14.22 19.38 2.41
N ARG A 82 14.61 18.90 3.60
CA ARG A 82 15.36 19.71 4.58
C ARG A 82 16.74 20.17 4.07
N ARG A 83 17.34 19.41 3.15
CA ARG A 83 18.66 19.71 2.58
C ARG A 83 18.59 20.60 1.33
N ALA A 84 17.40 20.72 0.74
CA ALA A 84 17.11 21.51 -0.46
C ALA A 84 16.51 22.90 -0.15
N ALA A 85 16.48 23.32 1.12
CA ALA A 85 16.20 24.69 1.50
C ALA A 85 17.53 25.46 1.68
N PRO A 86 18.13 26.04 0.63
CA PRO A 86 19.23 26.97 0.80
C PRO A 86 18.67 28.29 1.34
N GLU A 87 19.35 28.78 2.38
CA GLU A 87 19.49 30.18 2.79
C GLU A 87 18.79 31.22 1.92
N ALA A 88 17.51 31.48 2.22
CA ALA A 88 16.84 32.74 1.88
C ALA A 88 16.70 33.59 3.15
N ALA A 89 17.80 33.78 3.88
CA ALA A 89 17.87 34.69 5.02
C ALA A 89 19.30 35.19 5.17
N GLY A 90 19.57 36.40 4.68
CA GLY A 90 20.85 37.07 4.98
C GLY A 90 21.43 37.86 3.83
N ARG A 91 20.72 38.89 3.35
CA ARG A 91 21.39 40.03 2.72
C ARG A 91 20.82 41.30 3.37
N ASN A 92 21.51 41.75 4.42
CA ASN A 92 21.34 43.07 5.02
C ASN A 92 22.48 43.96 4.53
#